data_AF-A0AAD5NA78-F1
#
_entry.id   AF-A0AAD5NA78-F1
#
_cell.length_a   1.000
_cell.length_b   1.000
_cell.length_c   1.000
_cell.angle_alpha   90.00
_cell.angle_beta   90.00
_cell.angle_gamma   90.00
#
_symmetry.space_group_name_H-M   'P 1'
#
loop_
_entity.id
_entity.type
_entity.pdbx_description
1 polymer ?
#
loop_
_entity_poly.entity_id
_entity_poly.type
_entity_poly.pdbx_seq_one_letter_code
_entity_poly.pdbx_strand_id
1 'polypeptide(L)'
;MDSHKTFENAPMSPEENQINESYWPPIRKILEEDPSEVDRLNLKCMMCKSPMSTKWYEHVNGDNGHDHRAIILLCGHLIGYSCLMDHLMHRNSQGLSFECPLGKCGPSSHPVCGCPFKGWSFPDNVEDVSVCKRTASEGLEVKPKCYVCTFDDLVQSLTLLTSAFEWKMREDLESFKLAYRVQIKHKIYGAFDGDERTSEEIEIPASMREHCRNLESSLATLLYCPSPTIGEGDFKIRLFKYSDPIKMMAVRRRENDIWDL
;
A
#
# COMPACT_ATOMS: atom_id res chain seq x y z
N MET A 1 -43.85 44.57 24.42
CA MET A 1 -42.59 44.95 23.76
C MET A 1 -41.64 43.81 24.00
N ASP A 2 -41.59 42.92 23.01
CA ASP A 2 -40.84 41.67 23.03
C ASP A 2 -39.34 41.95 23.04
N SER A 3 -38.64 41.33 23.99
CA SER A 3 -37.19 41.25 23.98
C SER A 3 -36.80 39.94 23.30
N HIS A 4 -36.50 40.04 22.01
CA HIS A 4 -35.76 39.01 21.29
C HIS A 4 -34.38 38.87 21.93
N LYS A 5 -34.23 37.91 22.85
CA LYS A 5 -32.93 37.34 23.20
C LYS A 5 -32.55 36.38 22.09
N THR A 6 -31.77 36.86 21.13
CA THR A 6 -30.93 36.01 20.29
C THR A 6 -30.01 35.22 21.22
N PHE A 7 -30.20 33.90 21.26
CA PHE A 7 -29.17 32.99 21.76
C PHE A 7 -27.99 33.12 20.80
N GLU A 8 -27.00 33.92 21.18
CA GLU A 8 -25.67 33.84 20.59
C GLU A 8 -25.17 32.41 20.84
N ASN A 9 -24.91 31.68 19.75
CA ASN A 9 -24.34 30.34 19.80
C ASN A 9 -23.06 30.41 20.62
N ALA A 10 -23.06 29.75 21.78
CA ALA A 10 -21.83 29.54 22.53
C ALA A 10 -20.81 28.86 21.59
N PRO A 11 -19.52 29.22 21.64
CA PRO A 11 -18.50 28.50 20.88
C PRO A 11 -18.58 27.02 21.26
N MET A 12 -18.84 26.15 20.27
CA MET A 12 -18.77 24.71 20.46
C MET A 12 -17.42 24.36 21.09
N SER A 13 -17.43 23.44 22.05
CA SER A 13 -16.19 23.00 22.69
C SER A 13 -15.23 22.38 21.65
N PRO A 14 -13.91 22.43 21.86
CA PRO A 14 -12.94 21.87 20.91
C PRO A 14 -13.18 20.39 20.56
N GLU A 15 -13.76 19.61 21.48
CA GLU A 15 -14.09 18.20 21.29
C GLU A 15 -15.36 17.99 20.45
N GLU A 16 -16.36 18.87 20.59
CA GLU A 16 -17.59 18.84 19.77
C GLU A 16 -17.34 19.29 18.32
N ASN A 17 -16.20 19.93 18.06
CA ASN A 17 -15.83 20.38 16.72
C ASN A 17 -15.03 19.35 15.91
N GLN A 18 -14.74 18.17 16.47
CA GLN A 18 -13.94 17.11 15.81
C GLN A 18 -14.81 16.03 15.16
N ILE A 19 -14.39 15.58 13.99
CA ILE A 19 -14.96 14.42 13.30
C ILE A 19 -14.26 13.16 13.81
N ASN A 20 -15.00 12.36 14.60
CA ASN A 20 -14.52 11.11 15.21
C ASN A 20 -15.10 9.86 14.54
N GLU A 21 -15.56 9.99 13.29
CA GLU A 21 -16.08 8.85 12.52
C GLU A 21 -14.95 7.84 12.24
N SER A 22 -15.29 6.56 12.23
CA SER A 22 -14.35 5.43 12.07
C SER A 22 -14.73 4.51 10.91
N TYR A 23 -15.67 4.97 10.09
CA TYR A 23 -16.11 4.34 8.85
C TYR A 23 -15.85 5.26 7.65
N TRP A 24 -15.23 4.74 6.60
CA TRP A 24 -14.76 5.52 5.46
C TRP A 24 -15.89 6.18 4.66
N PRO A 25 -16.99 5.50 4.29
CA PRO A 25 -18.01 6.13 3.42
C PRO A 25 -18.61 7.44 3.98
N PRO A 26 -18.96 7.56 5.28
CA PRO A 26 -19.39 8.86 5.83
C PRO A 26 -18.26 9.90 5.88
N ILE A 27 -17.02 9.52 6.23
CA ILE A 27 -15.86 10.44 6.21
C ILE A 27 -15.64 11.00 4.81
N ARG A 28 -15.64 10.11 3.81
CA ARG A 28 -15.52 10.47 2.41
C ARG A 28 -16.57 11.50 2.01
N LYS A 29 -17.83 11.25 2.36
CA LYS A 29 -18.93 12.18 2.05
C LYS A 29 -18.68 13.57 2.66
N ILE A 30 -18.24 13.63 3.92
CA ILE A 30 -17.92 14.90 4.58
C ILE A 30 -16.80 15.63 3.83
N LEU A 31 -15.72 14.93 3.47
CA LEU A 31 -14.58 15.50 2.76
C LEU A 31 -14.88 15.88 1.29
N GLU A 32 -15.82 15.18 0.65
CA GLU A 32 -16.32 15.54 -0.69
C GLU A 32 -17.21 16.79 -0.65
N GLU A 33 -17.98 16.98 0.44
CA GLU A 33 -18.81 18.15 0.65
C GLU A 33 -17.99 19.38 1.08
N ASP A 34 -17.01 19.20 1.96
CA ASP A 34 -16.10 20.24 2.42
C ASP A 34 -14.68 19.69 2.66
N PRO A 35 -13.76 19.90 1.68
CA PRO A 35 -12.36 19.52 1.81
C PRO A 35 -11.62 20.06 3.03
N SER A 36 -12.04 21.21 3.57
CA SER A 36 -11.37 21.83 4.72
C SER A 36 -11.61 21.07 6.02
N GLU A 37 -12.60 20.16 6.05
CA GLU A 37 -12.90 19.31 7.20
C GLU A 37 -11.80 18.27 7.49
N VAL A 38 -10.82 18.09 6.58
CA VAL A 38 -9.67 17.20 6.82
C VAL A 38 -8.90 17.57 8.09
N ASP A 39 -8.78 18.86 8.40
CA ASP A 39 -8.07 19.36 9.58
C ASP A 39 -8.86 19.11 10.89
N ARG A 40 -10.14 18.77 10.78
CA ARG A 40 -11.04 18.47 11.90
C ARG A 40 -11.15 16.97 12.19
N LEU A 41 -10.52 16.11 11.39
CA LEU A 41 -10.50 14.67 11.60
C LEU A 41 -9.67 14.32 12.84
N ASN A 42 -10.28 13.61 13.78
CA ASN A 42 -9.60 12.99 14.92
C ASN A 42 -9.86 11.48 14.90
N LEU A 43 -9.16 10.79 14.00
CA LEU A 43 -9.39 9.37 13.77
C LEU A 43 -8.80 8.54 14.92
N LYS A 44 -9.63 7.70 15.53
CA LYS A 44 -9.21 6.73 16.55
C LYS A 44 -9.33 5.31 16.01
N CYS A 45 -8.30 4.51 16.27
CA CYS A 45 -8.29 3.11 15.85
C CYS A 45 -9.43 2.35 16.52
N MET A 46 -10.26 1.66 15.73
CA MET A 46 -11.39 0.92 16.29
C MET A 46 -10.97 -0.27 17.18
N MET A 47 -9.73 -0.74 17.06
CA MET A 47 -9.18 -1.85 17.86
C MET A 47 -8.59 -1.39 19.19
N CYS A 48 -7.57 -0.51 19.18
CA CYS A 48 -6.87 -0.08 20.40
C CYS A 48 -7.35 1.27 20.97
N LYS A 49 -8.21 2.00 20.23
CA LYS A 49 -8.71 3.34 20.57
C LYS A 49 -7.66 4.46 20.57
N SER A 50 -6.41 4.16 20.27
CA SER A 50 -5.33 5.15 20.12
C SER A 50 -5.55 6.03 18.86
N PRO A 51 -5.06 7.28 18.86
CA PRO A 51 -5.11 8.16 17.69
C PRO A 51 -4.35 7.57 16.50
N MET A 52 -4.84 7.80 15.29
CA MET A 52 -4.20 7.38 14.04
C MET A 52 -3.75 8.61 13.24
N SER A 53 -2.63 8.53 12.53
CA SER A 53 -2.26 9.56 11.55
C SER A 53 -3.03 9.38 10.24
N THR A 54 -3.47 10.49 9.65
CA THR A 54 -4.02 10.52 8.29
C THR A 54 -2.95 10.63 7.22
N LYS A 55 -1.74 11.08 7.60
CA LYS A 55 -0.60 11.26 6.70
C LYS A 55 0.45 10.18 6.93
N TRP A 56 0.98 9.64 5.84
CA TRP A 56 1.99 8.57 5.91
C TRP A 56 3.30 8.98 6.60
N TYR A 57 3.71 10.25 6.49
CA TYR A 57 4.96 10.77 7.05
C TYR A 57 4.84 11.19 8.52
N GLU A 58 3.62 11.29 9.04
CA GLU A 58 3.37 11.56 10.45
C GLU A 58 3.45 10.22 11.19
N HIS A 59 4.64 9.91 11.72
CA HIS A 59 4.89 8.73 12.54
C HIS A 59 4.18 8.86 13.89
N VAL A 60 2.88 8.60 13.91
CA VAL A 60 2.14 8.38 15.16
C VAL A 60 2.38 6.94 15.57
N ASN A 61 3.14 6.77 16.65
CA ASN A 61 3.38 5.46 17.22
C ASN A 61 2.13 5.00 17.96
N GLY A 62 1.64 3.80 17.63
CA GLY A 62 0.58 3.15 18.39
C GLY A 62 1.11 2.68 19.75
N ASP A 63 0.25 2.05 20.54
CA ASP A 63 0.62 1.54 21.87
C ASP A 63 1.78 0.52 21.82
N ASN A 64 2.00 -0.10 20.66
CA ASN A 64 3.09 -1.03 20.38
C ASN A 64 4.38 -0.35 19.83
N GLY A 65 4.42 0.98 19.72
CA GLY A 65 5.58 1.72 19.21
C GLY A 65 5.75 1.65 17.68
N HIS A 66 4.79 1.09 16.95
CA HIS A 66 4.83 0.91 15.50
C HIS A 66 3.92 1.92 14.78
N ASP A 67 4.16 2.10 13.47
CA ASP A 67 3.37 2.95 12.57
C ASP A 67 1.87 2.68 12.72
N HIS A 68 1.16 3.71 13.21
CA HIS A 68 -0.27 3.65 13.50
C HIS A 68 -1.10 4.57 12.62
N ARG A 69 -0.67 4.75 11.36
CA ARG A 69 -1.46 5.41 10.33
C ARG A 69 -2.82 4.74 10.10
N ALA A 70 -3.80 5.53 9.72
CA ALA A 70 -5.15 5.09 9.41
C ALA A 70 -5.17 4.27 8.12
N ILE A 71 -5.72 3.06 8.20
CA ILE A 71 -5.92 2.15 7.07
C ILE A 71 -7.41 1.91 6.87
N ILE A 72 -7.86 2.11 5.64
CA ILE A 72 -9.22 1.85 5.17
C ILE A 72 -9.29 0.41 4.68
N LEU A 73 -10.07 -0.42 5.35
CA LEU A 73 -10.34 -1.79 4.92
C LEU A 73 -11.36 -1.83 3.78
N LEU A 74 -11.40 -2.96 3.06
CA LEU A 74 -12.34 -3.16 1.95
C LEU A 74 -13.81 -2.98 2.37
N CYS A 75 -14.11 -3.29 3.62
CA CYS A 75 -15.42 -3.10 4.20
C CYS A 75 -15.74 -1.66 4.62
N GLY A 76 -14.76 -0.76 4.61
CA GLY A 76 -14.90 0.65 5.00
C GLY A 76 -14.44 0.97 6.43
N HIS A 77 -14.20 -0.03 7.29
CA HIS A 77 -13.67 0.25 8.63
C HIS A 77 -12.26 0.85 8.59
N LEU A 78 -12.01 1.84 9.46
CA LEU A 78 -10.69 2.42 9.68
C LEU A 78 -10.01 1.83 10.91
N ILE A 79 -8.76 1.37 10.72
CA ILE A 79 -7.95 0.71 11.74
C ILE A 79 -6.50 1.18 11.61
N GLY A 80 -5.78 1.26 12.72
CA GLY A 80 -4.36 1.60 12.71
C GLY A 80 -3.54 0.48 12.06
N TYR A 81 -2.59 0.84 11.21
CA TYR A 81 -1.78 -0.11 10.44
C TYR A 81 -1.13 -1.19 11.32
N SER A 82 -0.50 -0.80 12.42
CA SER A 82 0.13 -1.77 13.33
C SER A 82 -0.88 -2.78 13.91
N CYS A 83 -2.06 -2.34 14.34
CA CYS A 83 -3.12 -3.25 14.84
C CYS A 83 -3.62 -4.22 13.75
N LEU A 84 -3.75 -3.74 12.52
CA LEU A 84 -4.13 -4.60 11.40
C LEU A 84 -3.06 -5.66 11.13
N MET A 85 -1.78 -5.27 11.12
CA MET A 85 -0.68 -6.21 10.88
C MET A 85 -0.60 -7.27 11.97
N ASP A 86 -0.70 -6.89 13.25
CA ASP A 86 -0.74 -7.83 14.38
C ASP A 86 -1.88 -8.84 14.24
N HIS A 87 -3.09 -8.38 13.86
CA HIS A 87 -4.23 -9.25 13.59
C HIS A 87 -3.98 -10.20 12.42
N LEU A 88 -3.47 -9.71 11.29
CA LEU A 88 -3.18 -10.54 10.12
C LEU A 88 -2.11 -11.59 10.42
N MET A 89 -1.04 -11.22 11.14
CA MET A 89 0.01 -12.14 11.59
C MET A 89 -0.55 -13.21 12.52
N HIS A 90 -1.38 -12.82 13.51
CA HIS A 90 -2.03 -13.75 14.40
C HIS A 90 -2.88 -14.76 13.61
N ARG A 91 -3.75 -14.30 12.71
CA ARG A 91 -4.58 -15.19 11.90
C ARG A 91 -3.77 -16.13 11.02
N ASN A 92 -2.71 -15.63 10.39
CA ASN A 92 -1.80 -16.45 9.59
C ASN A 92 -1.15 -17.55 10.44
N SER A 93 -0.69 -17.21 11.65
CA SER A 93 -0.08 -18.18 12.58
C SER A 93 -1.05 -19.28 13.02
N GLN A 94 -2.35 -18.98 13.01
CA GLN A 94 -3.43 -19.90 13.39
C GLN A 94 -4.07 -20.60 12.18
N GLY A 95 -3.58 -20.35 10.95
CA GLY A 95 -4.19 -20.91 9.73
C GLY A 95 -5.63 -20.44 9.48
N LEU A 96 -6.01 -19.27 10.00
CA LEU A 96 -7.36 -18.71 9.87
C LEU A 96 -7.48 -17.84 8.60
N SER A 97 -8.65 -17.85 7.97
CA SER A 97 -8.94 -17.01 6.80
C SER A 97 -8.81 -15.52 7.13
N PHE A 98 -8.27 -14.69 6.25
CA PHE A 98 -8.15 -13.26 6.53
C PHE A 98 -9.50 -12.55 6.47
N GLU A 99 -9.86 -11.83 7.54
CA GLU A 99 -11.11 -11.08 7.68
C GLU A 99 -10.90 -9.79 8.46
N CYS A 100 -11.85 -8.86 8.34
CA CYS A 100 -11.88 -7.63 9.14
C CYS A 100 -11.90 -7.98 10.64
N PRO A 101 -11.05 -7.36 11.47
CA PRO A 101 -11.04 -7.63 12.92
C PRO A 101 -12.32 -7.16 13.65
N LEU A 102 -13.16 -6.33 13.01
CA LEU A 102 -14.36 -5.75 13.63
C LEU A 102 -15.66 -6.45 13.25
N GLY A 103 -15.62 -7.49 12.41
CA GLY A 103 -16.82 -8.24 12.08
C GLY A 103 -16.69 -9.08 10.81
N LYS A 104 -17.77 -9.83 10.51
CA LYS A 104 -17.86 -10.72 9.34
C LYS A 104 -18.11 -9.95 8.05
N CYS A 105 -17.16 -9.12 7.68
CA CYS A 105 -17.04 -8.66 6.31
C CYS A 105 -16.40 -9.81 5.51
N GLY A 106 -16.81 -10.00 4.25
CA GLY A 106 -16.33 -11.12 3.42
C GLY A 106 -14.79 -11.26 3.36
N PRO A 107 -14.29 -12.38 2.82
CA PRO A 107 -12.88 -12.71 2.82
C PRO A 107 -12.03 -11.55 2.29
N SER A 108 -11.03 -11.15 3.10
CA SER A 108 -10.12 -10.05 2.81
C SER A 108 -8.82 -10.60 2.24
N SER A 109 -8.92 -11.42 1.20
CA SER A 109 -7.78 -12.09 0.57
C SER A 109 -7.84 -11.96 -0.94
N HIS A 110 -6.67 -11.88 -1.56
CA HIS A 110 -6.56 -11.89 -3.02
C HIS A 110 -6.91 -13.28 -3.57
N PRO A 111 -7.80 -13.41 -4.58
CA PRO A 111 -8.37 -14.70 -4.95
C PRO A 111 -7.38 -15.66 -5.61
N VAL A 112 -6.27 -15.18 -6.17
CA VAL A 112 -5.25 -16.03 -6.81
C VAL A 112 -4.07 -16.29 -5.88
N CYS A 113 -3.52 -15.27 -5.20
CA CYS A 113 -2.35 -15.49 -4.33
C CYS A 113 -2.69 -15.84 -2.88
N GLY A 114 -3.94 -15.68 -2.44
CA GLY A 114 -4.38 -15.95 -1.07
C GLY A 114 -3.83 -14.99 -0.01
N CYS A 115 -2.92 -14.08 -0.37
CA CYS A 115 -2.38 -13.08 0.55
C CYS A 115 -3.49 -12.17 1.10
N PRO A 116 -3.33 -11.66 2.34
CA PRO A 116 -4.30 -10.74 2.91
C PRO A 116 -4.33 -9.42 2.15
N PHE A 117 -5.52 -8.87 2.00
CA PHE A 117 -5.72 -7.48 1.62
C PHE A 117 -5.37 -6.60 2.83
N LYS A 118 -4.30 -5.81 2.70
CA LYS A 118 -3.75 -4.99 3.79
C LYS A 118 -4.45 -3.64 3.96
N GLY A 119 -5.56 -3.39 3.26
CA GLY A 119 -6.23 -2.10 3.25
C GLY A 119 -5.50 -1.05 2.41
N TRP A 120 -6.07 0.15 2.40
CA TRP A 120 -5.50 1.34 1.77
C TRP A 120 -5.14 2.36 2.82
N SER A 121 -4.03 3.07 2.65
CA SER A 121 -3.74 4.25 3.47
C SER A 121 -4.89 5.26 3.39
N PHE A 122 -5.05 6.08 4.41
CA PHE A 122 -5.90 7.26 4.30
C PHE A 122 -5.37 8.17 3.17
N PRO A 123 -6.22 8.81 2.36
CA PRO A 123 -5.75 9.73 1.33
C PRO A 123 -4.99 10.91 1.92
N ASP A 124 -3.78 11.17 1.42
CA ASP A 124 -2.96 12.30 1.87
C ASP A 124 -3.46 13.64 1.32
N ASN A 125 -4.13 13.62 0.17
CA ASN A 125 -4.67 14.79 -0.51
C ASN A 125 -6.18 14.65 -0.67
N VAL A 126 -6.90 15.77 -0.54
CA VAL A 126 -8.37 15.74 -0.62
C VAL A 126 -8.85 15.44 -2.05
N GLU A 127 -8.06 15.80 -3.06
CA GLU A 127 -8.33 15.46 -4.46
C GLU A 127 -8.49 13.94 -4.64
N ASP A 128 -7.74 13.13 -3.88
CA ASP A 128 -7.75 11.66 -3.94
C ASP A 128 -9.03 11.06 -3.34
N VAL A 129 -9.73 11.79 -2.47
CA VAL A 129 -10.95 11.35 -1.78
C VAL A 129 -12.05 11.03 -2.80
N SER A 130 -12.23 11.92 -3.78
CA SER A 130 -13.32 11.82 -4.77
C SER A 130 -12.99 10.85 -5.91
N VAL A 131 -11.71 10.72 -6.27
CA VAL A 131 -11.28 9.97 -7.47
C VAL A 131 -11.12 8.49 -7.19
N CYS A 132 -10.66 8.12 -6.00
CA CYS A 132 -10.23 6.75 -5.72
C CYS A 132 -11.28 5.96 -4.95
N LYS A 133 -11.64 4.78 -5.48
CA LYS A 133 -12.44 3.79 -4.77
C LYS A 133 -11.57 3.07 -3.74
N ARG A 134 -12.02 2.98 -2.50
CA ARG A 134 -11.30 2.35 -1.39
C ARG A 134 -12.06 1.19 -0.76
N THR A 135 -13.35 1.05 -1.04
CA THR A 135 -14.23 0.04 -0.44
C THR A 135 -15.03 -0.74 -1.46
N ALA A 136 -15.46 -1.95 -1.09
CA ALA A 136 -16.33 -2.77 -1.92
C ALA A 136 -17.68 -2.09 -2.19
N SER A 137 -18.21 -1.31 -1.24
CA SER A 137 -19.43 -0.52 -1.43
C SER A 137 -19.31 0.56 -2.50
N GLU A 138 -18.09 1.04 -2.79
CA GLU A 138 -17.81 1.96 -3.89
C GLU A 138 -17.54 1.21 -5.22
N GLY A 139 -17.68 -0.12 -5.22
CA GLY A 139 -17.35 -0.98 -6.35
C GLY A 139 -15.85 -1.16 -6.55
N LEU A 140 -15.04 -1.11 -5.48
CA LEU A 140 -13.66 -1.57 -5.55
C LEU A 140 -13.62 -3.10 -5.67
N GLU A 141 -12.96 -3.58 -6.72
CA GLU A 141 -12.69 -5.00 -6.91
C GLU A 141 -11.31 -5.36 -6.36
N VAL A 142 -11.25 -6.42 -5.55
CA VAL A 142 -9.98 -6.98 -5.08
C VAL A 142 -9.24 -7.58 -6.27
N LYS A 143 -8.04 -7.07 -6.55
CA LYS A 143 -7.20 -7.58 -7.64
C LYS A 143 -6.85 -9.06 -7.42
N PRO A 144 -6.64 -9.84 -8.49
CA PRO A 144 -6.35 -11.27 -8.39
C PRO A 144 -5.16 -11.61 -7.48
N LYS A 145 -4.11 -10.79 -7.52
CA LYS A 145 -2.89 -10.93 -6.71
C LYS A 145 -2.60 -9.62 -5.97
N CYS A 146 -1.90 -9.72 -4.84
CA CYS A 146 -1.31 -8.56 -4.17
C CYS A 146 -0.14 -8.02 -4.99
N TYR A 147 0.22 -6.75 -4.79
CA TYR A 147 1.34 -6.11 -5.50
C TYR A 147 2.65 -6.89 -5.37
N VAL A 148 2.91 -7.49 -4.20
CA VAL A 148 4.11 -8.30 -3.95
C VAL A 148 4.15 -9.50 -4.90
N CYS A 149 3.08 -10.29 -4.95
CA CYS A 149 3.01 -11.44 -5.85
C CYS A 149 2.98 -11.03 -7.33
N THR A 150 2.37 -9.88 -7.66
CA THR A 150 2.41 -9.33 -9.02
C THR A 150 3.83 -8.97 -9.44
N PHE A 151 4.62 -8.34 -8.55
CA PHE A 151 6.02 -8.05 -8.84
C PHE A 151 6.86 -9.32 -8.99
N ASP A 152 6.59 -10.34 -8.19
CA ASP A 152 7.29 -11.62 -8.30
C ASP A 152 7.08 -12.28 -9.65
N ASP A 153 5.82 -12.36 -10.10
CA ASP A 153 5.50 -12.91 -11.42
C ASP A 153 6.21 -12.13 -12.53
N LEU A 154 6.26 -10.80 -12.40
CA LEU A 154 6.92 -9.93 -13.37
C LEU A 154 8.42 -10.18 -13.40
N VAL A 155 9.08 -10.20 -12.25
CA VAL A 155 10.53 -10.45 -12.15
C VAL A 155 10.86 -11.86 -12.67
N GLN A 156 10.04 -12.86 -12.34
CA GLN A 156 10.20 -14.21 -12.86
C GLN A 156 10.04 -14.26 -14.39
N SER A 157 9.02 -13.59 -14.93
CA SER A 157 8.78 -13.52 -16.38
C SER A 157 9.94 -12.87 -17.11
N LEU A 158 10.45 -11.73 -16.61
CA LEU A 158 11.61 -11.06 -17.18
C LEU A 158 12.86 -11.96 -17.13
N THR A 159 13.10 -12.62 -16.01
CA THR A 159 14.23 -13.55 -15.84
C THR A 159 14.19 -14.68 -16.87
N LEU A 160 13.02 -15.28 -17.10
CA LEU A 160 12.83 -16.33 -18.10
C LEU A 160 13.03 -15.82 -19.52
N LEU A 161 12.46 -14.67 -19.86
CA LEU A 161 12.61 -14.06 -21.20
C LEU A 161 14.08 -13.71 -21.47
N THR A 162 14.77 -13.07 -20.52
CA THR A 162 16.19 -12.74 -20.68
C THR A 162 17.04 -13.99 -20.80
N SER A 163 16.76 -15.05 -20.04
CA SER A 163 17.47 -16.33 -20.17
C SER A 163 17.25 -17.01 -21.53
N ALA A 164 16.15 -16.70 -22.23
CA ALA A 164 15.84 -17.22 -23.55
C ALA A 164 16.47 -16.39 -24.68
N PHE A 165 16.44 -15.06 -24.57
CA PHE A 165 16.90 -14.16 -25.63
C PHE A 165 18.36 -13.72 -25.48
N GLU A 166 18.93 -13.77 -24.26
CA GLU A 166 20.28 -13.33 -23.94
C GLU A 166 21.07 -14.45 -23.27
N TRP A 167 21.44 -15.46 -24.07
CA TRP A 167 22.14 -16.66 -23.58
C TRP A 167 23.41 -16.35 -22.77
N LYS A 168 24.09 -15.24 -23.08
CA LYS A 168 25.29 -14.79 -22.36
C LYS A 168 25.04 -14.42 -20.91
N MET A 169 23.79 -14.07 -20.57
CA MET A 169 23.38 -13.68 -19.21
C MET A 169 22.74 -14.83 -18.45
N ARG A 170 22.54 -16.00 -19.09
CA ARG A 170 21.87 -17.16 -18.48
C ARG A 170 22.56 -17.60 -17.20
N GLU A 171 23.89 -17.77 -17.22
CA GLU A 171 24.64 -18.23 -16.04
C GLU A 171 24.50 -17.26 -14.86
N ASP A 172 24.58 -15.96 -15.13
CA ASP A 172 24.42 -14.93 -14.10
C ASP A 172 22.96 -14.85 -13.57
N LEU A 173 21.95 -15.14 -14.40
CA LEU A 173 20.54 -15.22 -13.97
C LEU A 173 20.26 -16.50 -13.15
N GLU A 174 20.74 -17.65 -13.62
CA GLU A 174 20.59 -18.95 -12.93
C GLU A 174 21.33 -18.98 -11.59
N SER A 175 22.47 -18.28 -11.51
CA SER A 175 23.21 -18.08 -10.27
C SER A 175 22.68 -16.91 -9.42
N PHE A 176 21.58 -16.27 -9.81
CA PHE A 176 20.99 -15.12 -9.11
C PHE A 176 21.98 -13.97 -8.85
N LYS A 177 22.98 -13.80 -9.72
CA LYS A 177 23.84 -12.61 -9.74
C LYS A 177 23.21 -11.44 -10.46
N LEU A 178 22.21 -11.70 -11.30
CA LEU A 178 21.38 -10.70 -11.95
C LEU A 178 19.96 -10.73 -11.39
N ALA A 179 19.40 -9.56 -11.13
CA ALA A 179 17.98 -9.45 -10.77
C ALA A 179 17.35 -8.20 -11.34
N TYR A 180 16.12 -8.37 -11.84
CA TYR A 180 15.26 -7.24 -12.15
C TYR A 180 14.69 -6.63 -10.88
N ARG A 181 14.61 -5.30 -10.86
CA ARG A 181 13.95 -4.49 -9.83
C ARG A 181 12.99 -3.53 -10.48
N VAL A 182 11.95 -3.12 -9.74
CA VAL A 182 10.99 -2.13 -10.23
C VAL A 182 11.19 -0.84 -9.46
N GLN A 183 11.52 0.21 -10.17
CA GLN A 183 11.51 1.57 -9.65
C GLN A 183 10.11 2.17 -9.84
N ILE A 184 9.58 2.79 -8.78
CA ILE A 184 8.36 3.59 -8.81
C ILE A 184 8.74 4.98 -8.33
N LYS A 185 8.60 6.00 -9.19
CA LYS A 185 9.11 7.35 -8.95
C LYS A 185 10.60 7.31 -8.57
N HIS A 186 10.93 7.68 -7.32
CA HIS A 186 12.30 7.75 -6.81
C HIS A 186 12.71 6.51 -5.98
N LYS A 187 11.83 5.51 -5.84
CA LYS A 187 12.06 4.35 -4.98
C LYS A 187 12.26 3.08 -5.78
N ILE A 188 13.23 2.25 -5.40
CA ILE A 188 13.53 0.97 -6.04
C ILE A 188 13.01 -0.16 -5.16
N TYR A 189 12.07 -0.92 -5.70
CA TYR A 189 11.42 -2.07 -5.08
C TYR A 189 12.13 -3.36 -5.50
N GLY A 190 12.24 -4.30 -4.55
CA GLY A 190 13.04 -5.52 -4.73
C GLY A 190 14.51 -5.34 -4.35
N ALA A 191 14.89 -4.22 -3.73
CA ALA A 191 16.10 -4.15 -2.93
C ALA A 191 15.86 -4.93 -1.62
N PHE A 192 16.79 -5.80 -1.25
CA PHE A 192 16.70 -6.57 -0.01
C PHE A 192 17.33 -5.75 1.11
N ASP A 193 16.55 -5.26 2.07
CA ASP A 193 17.12 -4.59 3.23
C ASP A 193 17.96 -5.54 4.08
N GLY A 194 19.11 -5.05 4.53
CA GLY A 194 20.11 -5.87 5.24
C GLY A 194 20.95 -6.75 4.32
N ASP A 195 20.78 -6.64 3.00
CA ASP A 195 21.69 -7.25 2.05
C ASP A 195 22.96 -6.40 1.92
N GLU A 196 24.04 -6.84 2.55
CA GLU A 196 25.35 -6.19 2.50
C GLU A 196 26.05 -6.36 1.15
N ARG A 197 25.49 -7.17 0.22
CA ARG A 197 26.05 -7.32 -1.12
C ARG A 197 25.98 -6.00 -1.87
N THR A 198 27.10 -5.63 -2.46
CA THR A 198 27.12 -4.52 -3.42
C THR A 198 26.37 -4.93 -4.69
N SER A 199 25.53 -4.03 -5.20
CA SER A 199 24.86 -4.20 -6.48
C SER A 199 25.04 -2.95 -7.33
N GLU A 200 25.30 -3.12 -8.62
CA GLU A 200 25.35 -2.05 -9.60
C GLU A 200 24.20 -2.20 -10.60
N GLU A 201 23.62 -1.07 -11.00
CA GLU A 201 22.67 -1.06 -12.12
C GLU A 201 23.45 -1.28 -13.42
N ILE A 202 22.96 -2.21 -14.25
CA ILE A 202 23.50 -2.47 -15.58
C ILE A 202 22.46 -2.19 -16.64
N GLU A 203 22.92 -1.97 -17.86
CA GLU A 203 22.02 -1.69 -18.98
C GLU A 203 21.16 -2.91 -19.32
N ILE A 204 19.85 -2.69 -19.51
CA ILE A 204 18.95 -3.73 -19.99
C ILE A 204 19.33 -4.09 -21.43
N PRO A 205 19.52 -5.38 -21.75
CA PRO A 205 19.85 -5.83 -23.10
C PRO A 205 18.88 -5.30 -24.13
N ALA A 206 19.38 -4.95 -25.32
CA ALA A 206 18.56 -4.34 -26.38
C ALA A 206 17.33 -5.20 -26.74
N SER A 207 17.47 -6.53 -26.75
CA SER A 207 16.39 -7.50 -26.98
C SER A 207 15.26 -7.43 -25.95
N MET A 208 15.54 -6.95 -24.74
CA MET A 208 14.60 -6.93 -23.63
C MET A 208 13.93 -5.56 -23.42
N ARG A 209 14.43 -4.50 -24.05
CA ARG A 209 13.95 -3.13 -23.80
C ARG A 209 12.48 -2.92 -24.15
N GLU A 210 12.01 -3.52 -25.24
CA GLU A 210 10.60 -3.42 -25.63
C GLU A 210 9.69 -4.17 -24.65
N HIS A 211 10.08 -5.39 -24.25
CA HIS A 211 9.35 -6.15 -23.23
C HIS A 211 9.26 -5.40 -21.90
N CYS A 212 10.36 -4.77 -21.46
CA CYS A 212 10.37 -3.96 -20.25
C CYS A 212 9.42 -2.76 -20.38
N ARG A 213 9.47 -2.01 -21.49
CA ARG A 213 8.56 -0.86 -21.71
C ARG A 213 7.08 -1.26 -21.70
N ASN A 214 6.74 -2.37 -22.35
CA ASN A 214 5.35 -2.87 -22.37
C ASN A 214 4.87 -3.26 -20.96
N LEU A 215 5.76 -3.86 -20.16
CA LEU A 215 5.47 -4.19 -18.76
C LEU A 215 5.36 -2.95 -17.88
N GLU A 216 6.24 -1.94 -18.06
CA GLU A 216 6.15 -0.65 -17.35
C GLU A 216 4.78 0.03 -17.56
N SER A 217 4.30 0.10 -18.81
CA SER A 217 2.97 0.65 -19.10
C SER A 217 1.84 -0.19 -18.49
N SER A 218 2.00 -1.53 -18.46
CA SER A 218 1.00 -2.43 -17.88
C SER A 218 0.96 -2.36 -16.34
N LEU A 219 2.09 -2.07 -15.70
CA LEU A 219 2.21 -2.03 -14.24
C LEU A 219 1.28 -1.01 -13.59
N ALA A 220 1.08 0.16 -14.20
CA ALA A 220 0.13 1.15 -13.71
C ALA A 220 -1.31 0.61 -13.64
N THR A 221 -1.68 -0.30 -14.55
CA THR A 221 -3.01 -0.93 -14.56
C THR A 221 -3.10 -2.12 -13.60
N LEU A 222 -2.02 -2.90 -13.51
CA LEU A 222 -1.95 -4.10 -12.66
C LEU A 222 -1.86 -3.75 -11.17
N LEU A 223 -1.11 -2.69 -10.88
CA LEU A 223 -0.95 -2.10 -9.56
C LEU A 223 -1.87 -0.90 -9.49
N TYR A 224 -3.17 -1.14 -9.36
CA TYR A 224 -4.09 -0.05 -9.05
C TYR A 224 -3.73 0.48 -7.66
N CYS A 225 -2.89 1.50 -7.61
CA CYS A 225 -2.67 2.29 -6.43
C CYS A 225 -3.80 3.31 -6.37
N PRO A 226 -4.55 3.43 -5.26
CA PRO A 226 -5.57 4.46 -5.09
C PRO A 226 -4.94 5.85 -4.86
N SER A 227 -3.71 6.08 -5.32
CA SER A 227 -3.12 7.41 -5.42
C SER A 227 -3.14 7.82 -6.89
N PRO A 228 -3.82 8.92 -7.27
CA PRO A 228 -3.78 9.46 -8.62
C PRO A 228 -2.40 10.02 -8.99
N THR A 229 -1.46 10.03 -8.04
CA THR A 229 -0.10 10.53 -8.26
C THR A 229 0.82 9.52 -8.94
N ILE A 230 0.38 8.27 -9.17
CA ILE A 230 1.17 7.24 -9.84
C ILE A 230 0.53 6.92 -11.18
N GLY A 231 1.19 7.33 -12.25
CA GLY A 231 0.71 7.19 -13.63
C GLY A 231 1.64 6.36 -14.52
N GLU A 232 1.25 6.29 -15.79
CA GLU A 232 2.12 5.75 -16.83
C GLU A 232 3.40 6.57 -16.92
N GLY A 233 4.56 5.91 -16.81
CA GLY A 233 5.87 6.55 -16.80
C GLY A 233 6.54 6.64 -15.42
N ASP A 234 5.78 6.48 -14.32
CA ASP A 234 6.34 6.40 -12.97
C ASP A 234 7.01 5.06 -12.68
N PHE A 235 6.69 4.03 -13.47
CA PHE A 235 7.29 2.71 -13.37
C PHE A 235 8.50 2.60 -14.30
N LYS A 236 9.61 2.12 -13.74
CA LYS A 236 10.83 1.78 -14.48
C LYS A 236 11.34 0.42 -14.06
N ILE A 237 11.51 -0.48 -15.02
CA ILE A 237 12.18 -1.77 -14.79
C ILE A 237 13.67 -1.52 -14.92
N ARG A 238 14.42 -2.04 -13.96
CA ARG A 238 15.87 -1.88 -13.83
C ARG A 238 16.51 -3.25 -13.67
N LEU A 239 17.75 -3.40 -14.15
CA LEU A 239 18.50 -4.65 -14.02
C LEU A 239 19.74 -4.38 -13.18
N PHE A 240 19.96 -5.22 -12.17
CA PHE A 240 21.08 -5.09 -11.24
C PHE A 240 21.96 -6.32 -11.30
N LYS A 241 23.28 -6.08 -11.25
CA LYS A 241 24.30 -7.11 -11.05
C LYS A 241 24.83 -7.03 -9.62
N TYR A 242 24.86 -8.15 -8.94
CA TYR A 242 25.35 -8.27 -7.57
C TYR A 242 26.77 -8.83 -7.57
N SER A 243 27.56 -8.41 -6.59
CA SER A 243 28.90 -8.96 -6.34
C SER A 243 28.86 -10.47 -6.06
N ASP A 244 27.83 -10.93 -5.36
CA ASP A 244 27.61 -12.34 -5.02
C ASP A 244 26.17 -12.80 -5.33
N PRO A 245 25.95 -14.11 -5.58
CA PRO A 245 24.63 -14.71 -5.75
C PRO A 245 23.61 -14.33 -4.66
N ILE A 246 22.38 -14.00 -5.06
CA ILE A 246 21.27 -13.80 -4.13
C ILE A 246 20.85 -15.15 -3.54
N LYS A 247 20.98 -15.31 -2.22
CA LYS A 247 20.45 -16.50 -1.50
C LYS A 247 18.93 -16.36 -1.36
N MET A 248 18.16 -17.14 -2.11
CA MET A 248 16.68 -17.16 -2.04
C MET A 248 16.11 -17.37 -0.62
N MET A 249 16.80 -18.12 0.24
CA MET A 249 16.36 -18.40 1.62
C MET A 249 16.60 -17.24 2.61
N ALA A 250 17.41 -16.24 2.25
CA ALA A 250 17.67 -15.05 3.07
C ALA A 250 16.75 -13.88 2.70
N VAL A 251 15.88 -14.06 1.70
CA VAL A 251 14.87 -13.08 1.31
C VAL A 251 13.73 -13.13 2.31
N ARG A 252 13.97 -12.66 3.54
CA ARG A 252 12.88 -12.12 4.34
C ARG A 252 12.51 -10.80 3.67
N ARG A 253 11.51 -10.81 2.79
CA ARG A 253 10.85 -9.56 2.41
C ARG A 253 10.42 -8.89 3.70
N ARG A 254 10.74 -7.60 3.84
CA ARG A 254 10.51 -6.86 5.06
C ARG A 254 9.05 -7.06 5.49
N GLU A 255 8.84 -7.55 6.72
CA GLU A 255 7.54 -7.38 7.39
C GLU A 255 7.28 -5.88 7.66
N ASN A 256 8.34 -5.06 7.61
CA ASN A 256 8.36 -3.62 7.90
C ASN A 256 8.55 -2.73 6.67
N ASP A 257 8.21 -3.19 5.46
CA ASP A 257 8.17 -2.28 4.32
C ASP A 257 6.90 -1.44 4.50
N ILE A 258 7.10 -0.34 5.23
CA ILE A 258 6.26 0.83 5.25
C ILE A 258 6.25 1.36 3.81
N TRP A 259 5.25 0.97 3.03
CA TRP A 259 5.15 1.36 1.63
C TRP A 259 4.47 2.73 1.54
N ASP A 260 5.24 3.72 1.05
CA ASP A 260 4.75 5.03 0.62
C ASP A 260 4.44 4.96 -0.88
N LEU A 261 3.18 4.64 -1.19
CA LEU A 261 2.57 4.80 -2.52
C LEU A 261 1.22 5.51 -2.37
#